data_AF-A0A9P6DP52-F1
#
_entry.id   AF-A0A9P6DP52-F1
#
_cell.length_a   1.000
_cell.length_b   1.000
_cell.length_c   1.000
_cell.angle_alpha   90.00
_cell.angle_beta   90.00
_cell.angle_gamma   90.00
#
_symmetry.space_group_name_H-M   'P 1'
#
loop_
_entity.id
_entity.type
_entity.pdbx_description
1 polymer ?
#
loop_
_entity_poly.entity_id
_entity_poly.type
_entity_poly.pdbx_seq_one_letter_code
_entity_poly.pdbx_strand_id
1 'polypeptide(L)'
;QQVHTCHHQGCQKVDWRTGLLICKQWAPWSLAPENVVDKVGNWYPKHTFRFINNYNPYLLVSLQCNHDIKLLTNDKDTRNVCWYIMKYTTKNQQKLSNISALLAKGLVYHFSDNKYVNSVQDHSCLIVRVRPLLFR
;
A
#
# COMPACT_ATOMS: atom_id res chain seq x y z
N GLN A 1 4.70 -11.89 -3.61
CA GLN A 1 5.06 -12.33 -4.98
C GLN A 1 4.97 -11.12 -5.90
N GLN A 2 6.09 -10.62 -6.45
CA GLN A 2 6.12 -9.42 -7.30
C GLN A 2 5.78 -9.71 -8.77
N VAL A 3 6.05 -10.93 -9.23
CA VAL A 3 5.76 -11.37 -10.60
C VAL A 3 4.35 -11.93 -10.64
N HIS A 4 3.51 -11.33 -11.47
CA HIS A 4 2.17 -11.77 -11.76
C HIS A 4 2.18 -13.18 -12.35
N THR A 5 1.46 -14.08 -11.70
CA THR A 5 1.24 -15.44 -12.17
C THR A 5 -0.26 -15.69 -12.24
N CYS A 6 -0.73 -16.11 -13.42
CA CYS A 6 -2.14 -16.43 -13.61
C CYS A 6 -2.48 -17.77 -12.99
N HIS A 7 -3.57 -17.80 -12.21
CA HIS A 7 -4.16 -19.03 -11.68
C HIS A 7 -5.62 -19.16 -12.11
N HIS A 8 -6.06 -20.38 -12.42
CA HIS A 8 -7.38 -20.70 -13.00
C HIS A 8 -8.57 -20.24 -12.14
N GLN A 9 -8.45 -20.27 -10.80
CA GLN A 9 -9.54 -19.89 -9.89
C GLN A 9 -9.35 -18.49 -9.26
N GLY A 10 -8.37 -17.72 -9.74
CA GLY A 10 -7.97 -16.44 -9.13
C GLY A 10 -7.89 -15.27 -10.11
N CYS A 11 -6.91 -15.28 -11.04
CA CYS A 11 -6.81 -14.20 -12.04
C CYS A 11 -7.72 -14.44 -13.24
N GLN A 12 -7.79 -15.68 -13.71
CA GLN A 12 -8.41 -15.95 -14.99
C GLN A 12 -9.93 -15.78 -14.91
N LYS A 13 -10.48 -15.05 -15.87
CA LYS A 13 -11.91 -14.90 -16.09
C LYS A 13 -12.22 -15.28 -17.52
N VAL A 14 -13.38 -15.87 -17.75
CA VAL A 14 -13.86 -16.14 -19.11
C VAL A 14 -14.32 -14.81 -19.70
N ASP A 15 -13.79 -14.45 -20.86
CA ASP A 15 -14.31 -13.34 -21.64
C ASP A 15 -15.65 -13.75 -22.26
N TRP A 16 -16.70 -12.97 -22.00
CA TRP A 16 -18.05 -13.27 -22.47
C TRP A 16 -18.19 -13.15 -23.99
N ARG A 17 -17.31 -12.39 -24.65
CA ARG A 17 -17.35 -12.20 -26.10
C ARG A 17 -16.68 -13.33 -26.86
N THR A 18 -15.51 -13.75 -26.38
CA THR A 18 -14.65 -14.70 -27.09
C THR A 18 -14.69 -16.11 -26.51
N GLY A 19 -15.21 -16.28 -25.29
CA GLY A 19 -15.17 -17.55 -24.55
C GLY A 19 -13.79 -17.95 -24.04
N LEU A 20 -12.77 -17.11 -24.26
CA LEU A 20 -11.38 -17.41 -23.88
C LEU A 20 -11.12 -17.01 -22.41
N LEU A 21 -10.18 -17.73 -21.77
CA LEU A 21 -9.68 -17.35 -20.45
C LEU A 21 -8.70 -16.17 -20.59
N ILE A 22 -9.09 -15.03 -20.04
CA ILE A 22 -8.27 -13.81 -19.97
C ILE A 22 -7.93 -13.49 -18.52
N CYS A 23 -6.76 -12.91 -18.26
CA CYS A 23 -6.46 -12.47 -16.90
C CYS A 23 -7.27 -11.22 -16.56
N LYS A 24 -7.85 -11.19 -15.36
CA LYS A 24 -8.55 -10.03 -14.79
C LYS A 24 -7.70 -8.78 -14.74
N GLN A 25 -6.38 -8.93 -14.56
CA GLN A 25 -5.39 -7.83 -14.54
C GLN A 25 -4.84 -7.48 -15.93
N TRP A 26 -5.31 -8.17 -16.99
CA TRP A 26 -4.90 -7.94 -18.38
C TRP A 26 -3.41 -8.23 -18.65
N ALA A 27 -2.77 -9.04 -17.81
CA ALA A 27 -1.45 -9.58 -18.10
C ALA A 27 -1.53 -10.56 -19.28
N PRO A 28 -0.54 -10.58 -20.19
CA PRO A 28 0.70 -9.80 -20.17
C PRO A 28 0.50 -8.33 -20.57
N TRP A 29 1.12 -7.41 -19.82
CA TRP A 29 1.04 -5.98 -20.12
C TRP A 29 1.93 -5.59 -21.31
N SER A 30 1.55 -4.52 -22.00
CA SER A 30 2.34 -3.90 -23.06
C SER A 30 3.65 -3.35 -22.51
N LEU A 31 4.77 -3.66 -23.17
CA LEU A 31 6.08 -3.10 -22.82
C LEU A 31 6.19 -1.65 -23.30
N ALA A 32 6.72 -0.78 -22.45
CA ALA A 32 7.01 0.61 -22.77
C ALA A 32 8.31 1.02 -22.08
N PRO A 33 9.29 1.61 -22.80
CA PRO A 33 10.58 1.99 -22.23
C PRO A 33 10.47 3.18 -21.27
N GLU A 34 9.42 4.00 -21.42
CA GLU A 34 9.16 5.22 -20.66
C GLU A 34 7.66 5.39 -20.40
N ASN A 35 7.32 6.29 -19.47
CA ASN A 35 5.93 6.66 -19.21
C ASN A 35 5.45 7.57 -20.35
N VAL A 36 4.43 7.13 -21.10
CA VAL A 36 3.91 7.87 -22.26
C VAL A 36 2.45 8.23 -22.02
N VAL A 37 2.07 9.44 -22.43
CA VAL A 37 0.66 9.83 -22.55
C VAL A 37 0.35 9.98 -24.03
N ASP A 38 -0.61 9.21 -24.52
CA ASP A 38 -1.04 9.28 -25.91
C ASP A 38 -1.85 10.56 -26.19
N LYS A 39 -2.02 10.94 -27.45
CA LYS A 39 -2.76 12.13 -27.89
C LYS A 39 -4.22 12.15 -27.42
N VAL A 40 -4.79 10.97 -27.18
CA VAL A 40 -6.14 10.78 -26.66
C VAL A 40 -6.21 11.03 -25.14
N GLY A 41 -5.06 11.11 -24.46
CA GLY A 41 -4.97 11.25 -23.00
C GLY A 41 -4.85 9.93 -22.24
N ASN A 42 -4.65 8.81 -22.95
CA ASN A 42 -4.39 7.51 -22.32
C ASN A 42 -2.96 7.47 -21.78
N TRP A 43 -2.81 7.06 -20.52
CA TRP A 43 -1.50 6.91 -19.89
C TRP A 43 -1.01 5.47 -19.96
N TYR A 44 0.24 5.31 -20.38
CA TYR A 44 0.96 4.05 -20.46
C TYR A 44 2.18 4.11 -19.55
N PRO A 45 2.19 3.33 -18.45
CA PRO A 45 3.35 3.29 -17.57
C PRO A 45 4.54 2.59 -18.25
N LYS A 46 5.74 2.96 -17.82
CA LYS A 46 6.97 2.26 -18.16
C LYS A 46 6.89 0.82 -17.66
N HIS A 47 6.86 -0.13 -18.60
CA HIS A 47 6.93 -1.56 -18.33
C HIS A 47 8.13 -2.15 -19.05
N THR A 48 9.15 -2.54 -18.29
CA THR A 48 10.32 -3.28 -18.80
C THR A 48 10.07 -4.79 -18.81
N PHE A 49 9.17 -5.29 -17.96
CA PHE A 49 8.77 -6.69 -17.87
C PHE A 49 7.25 -6.85 -17.88
N ARG A 50 6.75 -7.76 -18.72
CA ARG A 50 5.31 -7.94 -19.00
C ARG A 50 4.48 -8.53 -17.86
N PHE A 51 5.13 -9.05 -16.83
CA PHE A 51 4.51 -9.72 -15.69
C PHE A 51 4.88 -9.09 -14.36
N ILE A 52 5.59 -7.96 -14.36
CA ILE A 52 5.85 -7.20 -13.14
C ILE A 52 4.85 -6.05 -13.09
N ASN A 53 4.23 -5.86 -11.92
CA ASN A 53 3.33 -4.74 -11.67
C ASN A 53 4.05 -3.40 -11.90
N ASN A 54 3.29 -2.34 -12.17
CA ASN A 54 3.86 -1.02 -12.31
C ASN A 54 4.34 -0.53 -10.93
N TYR A 55 5.66 -0.53 -10.69
CA TYR A 55 6.22 -0.14 -9.39
C TYR A 55 7.15 1.08 -9.52
N ASN A 56 7.22 1.86 -8.45
CA ASN A 56 8.16 2.96 -8.32
C ASN A 56 9.21 2.61 -7.25
N PRO A 57 10.51 2.57 -7.58
CA PRO A 57 11.55 2.17 -6.63
C PRO A 57 11.68 3.12 -5.43
N TYR A 58 11.39 4.41 -5.59
CA TYR A 58 11.43 5.37 -4.50
C TYR A 58 10.29 5.14 -3.50
N LEU A 59 9.09 4.86 -4.01
CA LEU A 59 7.95 4.51 -3.16
C LEU A 59 8.16 3.13 -2.52
N LEU A 60 8.81 2.20 -3.23
CA LEU A 60 9.21 0.89 -2.71
C LEU A 60 10.03 1.01 -1.43
N VAL A 61 11.11 1.81 -1.49
CA VAL A 61 12.01 2.00 -0.36
C VAL A 61 11.35 2.80 0.77
N SER A 62 10.52 3.79 0.44
CA SER A 62 9.98 4.74 1.43
C SER A 62 8.80 4.17 2.22
N LEU A 63 7.89 3.44 1.55
CA LEU A 63 6.61 3.04 2.16
C LEU A 63 6.57 1.55 2.56
N GLN A 64 7.50 0.72 2.07
CA GLN A 64 7.62 -0.70 2.41
C GLN A 64 6.28 -1.46 2.36
N CYS A 65 5.45 -1.17 1.36
CA CYS A 65 4.08 -1.67 1.23
C CYS A 65 3.84 -2.34 -0.14
N ASN A 66 2.60 -2.50 -0.59
CA ASN A 66 2.36 -2.97 -1.96
C ASN A 66 2.48 -1.78 -2.93
N HIS A 67 3.37 -1.86 -3.91
CA HIS A 67 3.77 -0.71 -4.74
C HIS A 67 3.19 -0.73 -6.16
N ASP A 68 2.05 -1.38 -6.36
CA ASP A 68 1.34 -1.31 -7.64
C ASP A 68 0.72 0.08 -7.82
N ILE A 69 1.20 0.83 -8.81
CA ILE A 69 0.83 2.22 -9.05
C ILE A 69 -0.06 2.31 -10.28
N LYS A 70 -1.23 2.92 -10.11
CA LYS A 70 -2.15 3.24 -11.19
C LYS A 70 -2.43 4.74 -11.18
N LEU A 71 -2.32 5.39 -12.35
CA LEU A 71 -2.81 6.74 -12.54
C LEU A 71 -4.33 6.69 -12.70
N LEU A 72 -5.02 7.45 -11.86
CA LEU A 72 -6.47 7.60 -11.89
C LEU A 72 -6.78 9.02 -12.37
N THR A 73 -7.27 9.15 -13.61
CA THR A 73 -7.69 10.43 -14.20
C THR A 73 -9.14 10.77 -13.80
N ASN A 74 -9.73 11.90 -14.20
CA ASN A 74 -11.11 12.28 -13.80
C ASN A 74 -12.19 11.38 -14.43
N ASP A 75 -12.25 10.13 -14.00
CA ASP A 75 -13.21 9.12 -14.45
C ASP A 75 -13.99 8.54 -13.25
N LYS A 76 -14.99 7.71 -13.55
CA LYS A 76 -15.85 7.02 -12.59
C LYS A 76 -15.06 6.27 -11.52
N ASP A 77 -13.96 5.61 -11.90
CA ASP A 77 -13.09 4.89 -10.97
C ASP A 77 -12.53 5.81 -9.89
N THR A 78 -12.04 6.99 -10.28
CA THR A 78 -11.49 7.99 -9.37
C THR A 78 -12.55 8.52 -8.43
N ARG A 79 -13.76 8.81 -8.95
CA ARG A 79 -14.88 9.24 -8.11
C ARG A 79 -15.24 8.18 -7.05
N ASN A 80 -15.24 6.90 -7.43
CA ASN A 80 -15.52 5.81 -6.50
C ASN A 80 -14.45 5.68 -5.42
N VAL A 81 -13.17 5.77 -5.81
CA VAL A 81 -12.04 5.72 -4.86
C VAL A 81 -12.06 6.94 -3.93
N CYS A 82 -12.26 8.15 -4.45
CA CYS A 82 -12.40 9.37 -3.65
C CYS A 82 -13.57 9.26 -2.67
N TRP A 83 -14.73 8.78 -3.12
CA TRP A 83 -15.89 8.58 -2.24
C TRP A 83 -15.59 7.57 -1.13
N TYR A 84 -14.91 6.46 -1.47
CA TYR A 84 -14.47 5.48 -0.49
C TYR A 84 -13.53 6.12 0.53
N ILE A 85 -12.43 6.75 0.10
CA ILE A 85 -11.47 7.41 0.99
C ILE A 85 -12.19 8.42 1.89
N MET A 86 -12.99 9.32 1.30
CA MET A 86 -13.73 10.34 2.05
C MET A 86 -14.68 9.74 3.08
N LYS A 87 -15.36 8.64 2.75
CA LYS A 87 -16.24 7.95 3.70
C LYS A 87 -15.49 7.41 4.91
N TYR A 88 -14.23 6.99 4.75
CA TYR A 88 -13.41 6.51 5.87
C TYR A 88 -12.74 7.65 6.63
N THR A 89 -12.26 8.69 5.95
CA THR A 89 -11.62 9.83 6.61
C THR A 89 -12.61 10.70 7.38
N THR A 90 -13.84 10.85 6.87
CA THR A 90 -14.91 11.60 7.53
C THR A 90 -15.74 10.74 8.47
N LYS A 91 -15.47 9.42 8.55
CA LYS A 91 -16.11 8.57 9.54
C LYS A 91 -15.74 9.11 10.91
N ASN A 92 -16.73 9.64 11.63
CA ASN A 92 -16.55 10.13 13.00
C ASN A 92 -15.77 9.08 13.79
N GLN A 93 -14.55 9.43 14.20
CA GLN A 93 -13.81 8.62 15.14
C GLN A 93 -14.67 8.54 16.40
N GLN A 94 -15.17 7.34 16.69
CA GLN A 94 -15.74 7.03 18.00
C GLN A 94 -14.68 7.47 19.01
N LYS A 95 -15.05 8.34 19.97
CA LYS A 95 -14.16 8.68 21.07
C LYS A 95 -13.71 7.37 21.69
N LEU A 96 -12.43 7.04 21.53
CA LEU A 96 -11.85 5.84 22.11
C LEU A 96 -11.91 6.03 23.62
N SER A 97 -12.97 5.52 24.26
CA SER A 97 -13.15 5.48 25.71
C SER A 97 -11.99 4.76 26.42
N ASN A 98 -11.19 4.02 25.65
CA ASN A 98 -10.05 3.25 26.12
C ASN A 98 -8.70 3.99 26.02
N ILE A 99 -8.63 5.24 25.51
CA ILE A 99 -7.34 5.97 25.50
C ILE A 99 -6.83 6.16 26.93
N SER A 100 -7.71 6.51 27.87
CA SER A 100 -7.36 6.59 29.29
C SER A 100 -6.91 5.25 29.86
N ALA A 101 -7.54 4.13 29.45
CA ALA A 101 -7.13 2.79 29.86
C ALA A 101 -5.77 2.36 29.26
N LEU A 102 -5.49 2.71 28.00
CA LEU A 102 -4.21 2.48 27.35
C LEU A 102 -3.10 3.35 27.95
N LEU A 103 -3.40 4.62 28.24
CA LEU A 103 -2.50 5.53 28.91
C LEU A 103 -2.20 5.05 30.34
N ALA A 104 -3.22 4.65 31.09
CA ALA A 104 -3.06 4.08 32.43
C ALA A 104 -2.23 2.79 32.40
N LYS A 105 -2.47 1.90 31.41
CA LYS A 105 -1.66 0.69 31.23
C LYS A 105 -0.20 1.02 30.88
N GLY A 106 0.03 2.02 30.02
CA GLY A 106 1.38 2.51 29.70
C GLY A 106 2.08 3.16 30.90
N LEU A 107 1.37 3.98 31.68
CA LEU A 107 1.89 4.61 32.89
C LEU A 107 2.19 3.57 33.96
N VAL A 108 1.29 2.62 34.22
CA VAL A 108 1.53 1.51 35.16
C VAL A 108 2.76 0.72 34.73
N TYR A 109 2.93 0.48 33.43
CA TYR A 109 4.12 -0.18 32.89
C TYR A 109 5.41 0.64 33.09
N HIS A 110 5.36 1.97 32.92
CA HIS A 110 6.51 2.85 33.15
C HIS A 110 6.86 3.03 34.65
N PHE A 111 5.86 3.02 35.53
CA PHE A 111 6.07 3.16 36.97
C PHE A 111 6.30 1.82 37.69
N SER A 112 5.95 0.69 37.05
CA SER A 112 6.39 -0.62 37.51
C SER A 112 7.87 -0.80 37.19
N ASP A 113 8.73 -0.35 38.10
CA ASP A 113 10.18 -0.45 37.95
C ASP A 113 10.61 -1.93 37.96
N ASN A 114 10.73 -2.51 36.77
CA ASN A 114 11.23 -3.87 36.58
C ASN A 114 12.55 -3.79 35.81
N LYS A 115 13.65 -3.84 36.56
CA LYS A 115 15.03 -3.74 36.05
C LYS A 115 15.32 -4.69 34.89
N TYR A 116 14.71 -5.89 34.89
CA TYR A 116 14.85 -6.85 33.81
C TYR A 116 14.19 -6.34 32.52
N VAL A 117 12.95 -5.85 32.60
CA VAL A 117 12.20 -5.33 31.46
C VAL A 117 12.87 -4.07 30.89
N ASN A 118 13.36 -3.19 31.76
CA ASN A 118 14.11 -2.00 31.35
C ASN A 118 15.40 -2.37 30.61
N SER A 119 16.16 -3.38 31.07
CA SER A 119 17.36 -3.84 30.37
C SER A 119 17.05 -4.42 28.97
N VAL A 120 15.98 -5.21 28.84
CA VAL A 120 15.54 -5.77 27.55
C VAL A 120 15.09 -4.66 26.60
N GLN A 121 14.49 -3.59 27.12
CA GLN A 121 14.11 -2.41 26.34
C GLN A 121 15.30 -1.57 25.89
N ASP A 122 16.28 -1.30 26.75
CA ASP A 122 17.49 -0.60 26.33
C ASP A 122 18.22 -1.35 25.21
N HIS A 123 18.25 -2.69 25.29
CA HIS A 123 18.80 -3.53 24.24
C HIS A 123 17.95 -3.55 22.95
N SER A 124 16.62 -3.43 23.04
CA SER A 124 15.74 -3.45 21.85
C SER A 124 15.49 -2.08 21.23
N CYS A 125 15.56 -0.98 21.98
CA CYS A 125 15.57 0.39 21.49
C CYS A 125 16.85 0.73 20.70
N LEU A 126 17.95 -0.01 20.90
CA LEU A 126 19.11 0.04 20.02
C LEU A 126 18.81 -0.52 18.62
N ILE A 127 17.86 -1.45 18.51
CA ILE A 127 17.49 -2.12 17.25
C ILE A 127 16.42 -1.30 16.48
N VAL A 128 15.55 -0.56 17.18
CA VAL A 128 14.45 0.23 16.59
C VAL A 128 14.73 1.75 16.63
N ARG A 129 15.99 2.18 16.53
CA ARG A 129 16.33 3.60 16.42
C ARG A 129 15.98 4.14 15.03
N VAL A 130 14.69 4.43 14.83
CA VAL A 130 14.25 5.40 13.81
C VAL A 130 14.72 6.77 14.29
N ARG A 131 15.76 7.32 13.64
CA ARG A 131 16.19 8.71 13.86
C ARG A 131 14.98 9.62 13.61
N PRO A 132 14.52 10.41 14.60
CA PRO A 132 13.73 11.58 14.26
C PRO A 132 14.70 12.56 13.60
N LEU A 133 14.48 12.83 12.32
CA LEU A 133 15.04 14.02 11.67
C LEU A 133 14.39 15.22 12.37
N LEU A 134 15.07 15.72 13.39
CA LEU A 134 14.80 17.05 13.94
C LEU A 134 15.23 18.04 12.87
N PHE A 135 14.24 18.67 12.24
CA PHE A 135 14.44 19.95 11.57
C PHE A 135 14.99 20.94 12.58
N ARG A 136 16.24 21.36 12.37
CA ARG A 136 16.78 22.66 12.75
C ARG A 136 17.69 23.12 11.63
#